data_AF-A0A1V0FYD9-F1
#
_entry.id   AF-A0A1V0FYD9-F1
#
_cell.length_a   1.000
_cell.length_b   1.000
_cell.length_c   1.000
_cell.angle_alpha   90.00
_cell.angle_beta   90.00
_cell.angle_gamma   90.00
#
_symmetry.space_group_name_H-M   'P 1'
#
loop_
_entity.id
_entity.type
_entity.pdbx_description
1 polymer ?
#
loop_
_entity_poly.entity_id
_entity_poly.type
_entity_poly.pdbx_seq_one_letter_code
_entity_poly.pdbx_strand_id
1 'polypeptide(L)'
;MLSSKLYATMAIKNALLASTLLITSLQVNAAQSKSPIANTAWKPLCDLSKDAQKLYNKALKLSKDVEGYFGAGQKAIMQAQILAAKDATAAATIAAVAITAEITDTLNNKKSRAEHCQQAATALAARAGYLHGRIAEFFELLAANRGSGNGYACLAKHDNGADTDTAGTVAFYQTHCNLHPIDPTAADATPEALTATGFPKLTVATGLTVAEQPAGASNSHCMFLSTTGSEKNSNTQNAEALPWAGGYFSANTDHSAQAAQAIHSLTDADKPQSAKTRVRPYVELWKAYKNYLSCNAEFGKLYEPPAAGTLAASSTVKTAIKKSVPKHKRSI
;
A
#
# COMPACT_ATOMS: atom_id res chain seq x y z
N MET A 1 -67.45 -61.57 38.07
CA MET A 1 -68.01 -61.68 36.70
C MET A 1 -67.84 -60.31 36.06
N LEU A 2 -66.81 -60.14 35.22
CA LEU A 2 -66.92 -59.98 33.76
C LEU A 2 -67.70 -58.70 33.38
N SER A 3 -67.19 -57.73 32.62
CA SER A 3 -66.25 -57.86 31.51
C SER A 3 -65.58 -56.53 31.16
N SER A 4 -64.28 -56.63 30.92
CA SER A 4 -63.46 -55.76 30.09
C SER A 4 -63.94 -55.66 28.64
N LYS A 5 -63.49 -54.59 27.96
CA LYS A 5 -63.43 -54.32 26.51
C LYS A 5 -64.58 -53.50 25.90
N LEU A 6 -64.30 -52.21 25.68
CA LEU A 6 -64.40 -51.63 24.34
C LEU A 6 -63.43 -50.44 24.25
N TYR A 7 -62.27 -50.76 23.67
CA TYR A 7 -61.31 -49.80 23.15
C TYR A 7 -61.86 -49.17 21.87
N ALA A 8 -61.35 -47.97 21.58
CA ALA A 8 -61.37 -47.25 20.30
C ALA A 8 -62.59 -46.38 20.00
N THR A 9 -62.56 -45.13 20.47
CA THR A 9 -62.85 -43.99 19.57
C THR A 9 -62.30 -42.68 20.13
N MET A 10 -61.54 -41.98 19.28
CA MET A 10 -61.29 -40.54 19.29
C MET A 10 -60.53 -39.94 20.48
N ALA A 11 -59.20 -40.11 20.42
CA ALA A 11 -58.29 -39.03 20.74
C ALA A 11 -58.50 -37.89 19.73
N ILE A 12 -59.32 -36.89 20.09
CA ILE A 12 -59.28 -35.50 19.62
C ILE A 12 -60.15 -34.74 20.62
N LYS A 13 -59.52 -34.04 21.57
CA LYS A 13 -59.99 -32.75 22.10
C LYS A 13 -58.98 -32.23 23.13
N ASN A 14 -58.50 -31.02 22.84
CA ASN A 14 -57.90 -30.07 23.77
C ASN A 14 -56.38 -30.21 24.01
N ALA A 15 -55.63 -30.35 22.92
CA ALA A 15 -54.30 -29.75 22.82
C ALA A 15 -54.48 -28.25 22.56
N LEU A 16 -54.79 -27.48 23.61
CA LEU A 16 -54.97 -26.04 23.48
C LEU A 16 -54.66 -25.35 24.81
N LEU A 17 -53.40 -25.42 25.26
CA LEU A 17 -52.80 -24.60 26.33
C LEU A 17 -51.32 -24.99 26.53
N ALA A 18 -50.51 -24.88 25.48
CA ALA A 18 -49.05 -24.97 25.58
C ALA A 18 -48.37 -24.24 24.40
N SER A 19 -48.74 -22.97 24.19
CA SER A 19 -48.06 -22.07 23.28
C SER A 19 -47.80 -20.75 23.98
N THR A 20 -47.06 -20.81 25.09
CA THR A 20 -46.43 -19.61 25.66
C THR A 20 -45.29 -19.24 24.74
N LEU A 21 -45.64 -18.38 23.79
CA LEU A 21 -44.79 -17.68 22.85
C LEU A 21 -43.52 -17.18 23.57
N LEU A 22 -42.38 -17.85 23.32
CA LEU A 22 -41.06 -17.26 23.52
C LEU A 22 -40.90 -16.15 22.47
N ILE A 23 -41.51 -14.99 22.71
CA ILE A 23 -41.03 -13.74 22.13
C ILE A 23 -39.95 -13.23 23.09
N THR A 24 -38.80 -13.89 23.09
CA THR A 24 -37.56 -13.13 23.27
C THR A 24 -37.43 -12.30 22.02
N SER A 25 -37.98 -11.09 22.08
CA SER A 25 -37.70 -10.04 21.12
C SER A 25 -36.18 -10.01 20.94
N LEU A 26 -35.73 -10.43 19.75
CA LEU A 26 -34.51 -9.94 19.16
C LEU A 26 -34.68 -8.42 19.13
N GLN A 27 -34.26 -7.75 20.20
CA GLN A 27 -33.82 -6.37 20.11
C GLN A 27 -32.61 -6.43 19.19
N VAL A 28 -32.87 -6.34 17.89
CA VAL A 28 -31.88 -5.86 16.95
C VAL A 28 -31.52 -4.50 17.50
N ASN A 29 -30.34 -4.41 18.12
CA ASN A 29 -29.83 -3.19 18.72
C ASN A 29 -29.88 -2.09 17.66
N ALA A 30 -30.89 -1.22 17.75
CA ALA A 30 -31.06 -0.04 16.91
C ALA A 30 -29.90 0.97 17.06
N ALA A 31 -28.88 0.63 17.85
CA ALA A 31 -27.70 1.44 18.13
C ALA A 31 -26.55 1.25 17.13
N GLN A 32 -26.56 0.22 16.27
CA GLN A 32 -25.44 0.01 15.32
C GLN A 32 -25.66 0.67 13.96
N SER A 33 -26.86 1.15 13.66
CA SER A 33 -27.17 1.55 12.29
C SER A 33 -26.38 2.76 11.81
N LYS A 34 -25.71 3.55 12.67
CA LYS A 34 -24.94 4.76 12.30
C LYS A 34 -23.70 4.99 13.17
N SER A 35 -23.16 3.92 13.74
CA SER A 35 -22.00 4.02 14.62
C SER A 35 -20.76 4.53 13.88
N PRO A 36 -19.88 5.31 14.53
CA PRO A 36 -18.59 5.68 13.98
C PRO A 36 -17.73 4.44 13.71
N ILE A 37 -16.72 4.59 12.87
CA ILE A 37 -15.63 3.61 12.75
C ILE A 37 -14.75 3.70 14.01
N ALA A 38 -14.45 2.57 14.64
CA ALA A 38 -13.61 2.49 15.84
C ALA A 38 -12.18 3.03 15.59
N ASN A 39 -11.53 3.58 16.62
CA ASN A 39 -10.17 4.11 16.53
C ASN A 39 -9.19 3.07 15.97
N THR A 40 -9.17 1.87 16.55
CA THR A 40 -8.36 0.73 16.12
C THR A 40 -8.56 0.33 14.66
N ALA A 41 -9.76 0.56 14.10
CA ALA A 41 -10.02 0.26 12.70
C ALA A 41 -9.46 1.34 11.76
N TRP A 42 -9.74 2.63 12.00
CA TRP A 42 -9.30 3.69 11.08
C TRP A 42 -7.86 4.16 11.31
N LYS A 43 -7.31 4.04 12.53
CA LYS A 43 -5.97 4.55 12.87
C LYS A 43 -4.85 3.96 12.01
N PRO A 44 -4.83 2.66 11.66
CA PRO A 44 -3.85 2.12 10.73
C PRO A 44 -3.82 2.82 9.35
N LEU A 45 -4.95 3.36 8.86
CA LEU A 45 -4.97 4.15 7.63
C LEU A 45 -4.31 5.53 7.82
N CYS A 46 -4.52 6.15 8.99
CA CYS A 46 -3.84 7.39 9.36
C CYS A 46 -2.32 7.18 9.41
N ASP A 47 -1.86 6.05 9.98
CA ASP A 47 -0.44 5.71 10.03
C ASP A 47 0.13 5.39 8.64
N LEU A 48 -0.66 4.77 7.75
CA LEU A 48 -0.28 4.61 6.33
C LEU A 48 -0.16 5.95 5.61
N SER A 49 -1.08 6.88 5.85
CA SER A 49 -1.05 8.23 5.29
C SER A 49 0.22 8.99 5.72
N LYS A 50 0.59 8.90 7.00
CA LYS A 50 1.85 9.47 7.52
C LYS A 50 3.08 8.94 6.78
N ASP A 51 3.09 7.66 6.44
CA ASP A 51 4.20 7.02 5.74
C ASP A 51 4.23 7.30 4.23
N ALA A 52 3.17 7.85 3.65
CA ALA A 52 3.10 8.13 2.21
C ALA A 52 4.25 9.05 1.75
N GLN A 53 4.63 10.03 2.57
CA GLN A 53 5.76 10.92 2.25
C GLN A 53 7.08 10.17 2.11
N LYS A 54 7.31 9.11 2.91
CA LYS A 54 8.50 8.27 2.80
C LYS A 54 8.56 7.56 1.46
N LEU A 55 7.41 7.21 0.87
CA LEU A 55 7.33 6.58 -0.44
C LEU A 55 7.66 7.55 -1.57
N TYR A 56 7.21 8.80 -1.49
CA TYR A 56 7.60 9.85 -2.45
C TYR A 56 9.09 10.15 -2.38
N ASN A 57 9.63 10.23 -1.17
CA ASN A 57 11.06 10.47 -0.95
C ASN A 57 11.91 9.34 -1.52
N LYS A 58 11.50 8.09 -1.32
CA LYS A 58 12.14 6.90 -1.90
C LYS A 58 12.10 6.88 -3.43
N ALA A 59 10.96 7.26 -4.01
CA ALA A 59 10.84 7.37 -5.47
C ALA A 59 11.82 8.40 -6.04
N LEU A 60 11.88 9.60 -5.45
CA LEU A 60 12.84 10.63 -5.85
C LEU A 60 14.29 10.18 -5.65
N LYS A 61 14.58 9.50 -4.54
CA LYS A 61 15.91 8.96 -4.26
C LYS A 61 16.32 7.95 -5.33
N LEU A 62 15.49 6.95 -5.65
CA LEU A 62 15.81 5.95 -6.66
C LEU A 62 16.09 6.59 -8.02
N SER A 63 15.31 7.59 -8.42
CA SER A 63 15.53 8.30 -9.68
C SER A 63 16.92 8.97 -9.72
N LYS A 64 17.29 9.67 -8.64
CA LYS A 64 18.63 10.28 -8.49
C LYS A 64 19.76 9.26 -8.37
N ASP A 65 19.53 8.14 -7.71
CA ASP A 65 20.53 7.08 -7.53
C ASP A 65 20.86 6.43 -8.88
N VAL A 66 19.84 6.17 -9.72
CA VAL A 66 20.04 5.65 -11.07
C VAL A 66 20.86 6.65 -11.90
N GLU A 67 20.52 7.93 -11.89
CA GLU A 67 21.31 8.96 -12.59
C GLU A 67 22.75 9.05 -12.04
N GLY A 68 22.88 9.03 -10.71
CA GLY A 68 24.16 9.09 -10.00
C GLY A 68 25.07 7.90 -10.32
N TYR A 69 24.51 6.71 -10.51
CA TYR A 69 25.26 5.52 -10.93
C TYR A 69 25.92 5.74 -12.31
N PHE A 70 25.16 6.20 -13.30
CA PHE A 70 25.73 6.45 -14.64
C PHE A 70 26.67 7.66 -14.64
N GLY A 71 26.34 8.72 -13.91
CA GLY A 71 27.20 9.89 -13.74
C GLY A 71 28.56 9.52 -13.12
N ALA A 72 28.57 8.66 -12.11
CA ALA A 72 29.80 8.15 -11.49
C ALA A 72 30.64 7.31 -12.46
N GLY A 73 30.01 6.46 -13.29
CA GLY A 73 30.70 5.73 -14.35
C GLY A 73 31.34 6.64 -15.40
N GLN A 74 30.62 7.65 -15.87
CA GLN A 74 31.16 8.64 -16.82
C GLN A 74 32.31 9.45 -16.20
N LYS A 75 32.20 9.82 -14.93
CA LYS A 75 33.29 10.48 -14.20
C LYS A 75 34.54 9.61 -14.14
N ALA A 76 34.38 8.31 -13.88
CA ALA A 76 35.51 7.37 -13.84
C ALA A 76 36.20 7.22 -15.22
N ILE A 77 35.43 7.22 -16.31
CA ILE A 77 35.98 7.27 -17.68
C ILE A 77 36.84 8.52 -17.88
N MET A 78 36.31 9.70 -17.53
CA MET A 78 37.05 10.96 -17.68
C MET A 78 38.33 10.97 -16.84
N GLN A 79 38.28 10.46 -15.61
CA GLN A 79 39.46 10.35 -14.74
C GLN A 79 40.55 9.47 -15.35
N ALA A 80 40.19 8.34 -15.95
CA ALA A 80 41.15 7.47 -16.63
C ALA A 80 41.81 8.16 -17.83
N GLN A 81 41.03 8.91 -18.62
CA GLN A 81 41.53 9.66 -19.77
C GLN A 81 42.46 10.81 -19.37
N ILE A 82 42.10 11.56 -18.32
CA ILE A 82 42.92 12.65 -17.78
C ILE A 82 44.26 12.11 -17.28
N LEU A 83 44.25 10.97 -16.57
CA LEU A 83 45.49 10.36 -16.08
C LEU A 83 46.40 9.92 -17.23
N ALA A 84 45.84 9.28 -18.26
CA ALA A 84 46.61 8.89 -19.44
C ALA A 84 47.21 10.09 -20.19
N ALA A 85 46.45 11.19 -20.31
CA ALA A 85 46.95 12.42 -20.92
C ALA A 85 48.09 13.05 -20.10
N LYS A 86 48.01 12.97 -18.76
CA LYS A 86 49.05 13.49 -17.85
C LYS A 86 50.34 12.67 -17.91
N ASP A 87 50.23 11.34 -17.95
CA ASP A 87 51.40 10.45 -18.01
C ASP A 87 52.04 10.42 -19.40
N ALA A 88 51.25 10.67 -20.45
CA ALA A 88 51.69 10.77 -21.85
C ALA A 88 52.46 9.53 -22.38
N THR A 89 52.27 8.36 -21.77
CA THR A 89 52.87 7.10 -22.23
C THR A 89 51.89 6.28 -23.04
N ALA A 90 52.41 5.48 -23.99
CA ALA A 90 51.59 4.53 -24.74
C ALA A 90 50.87 3.51 -23.82
N ALA A 91 51.53 3.09 -22.75
CA ALA A 91 50.96 2.17 -21.77
C ALA A 91 49.77 2.79 -21.02
N ALA A 92 49.89 4.04 -20.57
CA ALA A 92 48.81 4.76 -19.90
C ALA A 92 47.61 4.99 -20.84
N THR A 93 47.86 5.35 -22.11
CA THR A 93 46.80 5.47 -23.12
C THR A 93 46.07 4.15 -23.36
N ILE A 94 46.79 3.03 -23.49
CA ILE A 94 46.18 1.70 -23.64
C ILE A 94 45.36 1.33 -22.41
N ALA A 95 45.87 1.60 -21.20
CA ALA A 95 45.15 1.34 -19.96
C ALA A 95 43.84 2.16 -19.87
N ALA A 96 43.87 3.45 -20.23
CA ALA A 96 42.66 4.28 -20.25
C ALA A 96 41.63 3.80 -21.29
N VAL A 97 42.06 3.33 -22.47
CA VAL A 97 41.16 2.73 -23.46
C VAL A 97 40.51 1.45 -22.92
N ALA A 98 41.29 0.59 -22.26
CA ALA A 98 40.79 -0.63 -21.62
C ALA A 98 39.75 -0.34 -20.53
N ILE A 99 40.08 0.57 -19.60
CA ILE A 99 39.17 0.99 -18.53
C ILE A 99 37.90 1.60 -19.11
N THR A 100 38.02 2.48 -20.10
CA THR A 100 36.87 3.10 -20.77
C THR A 100 35.96 2.06 -21.41
N ALA A 101 36.54 1.06 -22.09
CA ALA A 101 35.76 0.01 -22.74
C ALA A 101 34.97 -0.83 -21.72
N GLU A 102 35.60 -1.20 -20.61
CA GLU A 102 34.94 -1.99 -19.55
C GLU A 102 33.81 -1.21 -18.87
N ILE A 103 34.07 0.05 -18.48
CA ILE A 103 33.06 0.88 -17.84
C ILE A 103 31.89 1.08 -18.79
N THR A 104 32.16 1.41 -20.06
CA THR A 104 31.11 1.60 -21.08
C THR A 104 30.28 0.33 -21.27
N ASP A 105 30.91 -0.84 -21.35
CA ASP A 105 30.20 -2.11 -21.46
C ASP A 105 29.32 -2.38 -20.23
N THR A 106 29.86 -2.16 -19.03
CA THR A 106 29.11 -2.32 -17.78
C THR A 106 27.89 -1.41 -17.72
N LEU A 107 28.04 -0.13 -18.09
CA LEU A 107 26.93 0.83 -18.13
C LEU A 107 25.88 0.43 -19.19
N ASN A 108 26.32 0.00 -20.37
CA ASN A 108 25.42 -0.45 -21.43
C ASN A 108 24.60 -1.68 -21.00
N ASN A 109 25.24 -2.65 -20.33
CA ASN A 109 24.58 -3.85 -19.80
C ASN A 109 23.54 -3.52 -18.71
N LYS A 110 23.65 -2.36 -18.05
CA LYS A 110 22.69 -1.89 -17.05
C LYS A 110 21.62 -0.94 -17.60
N LYS A 111 21.70 -0.50 -18.86
CA LYS A 111 20.83 0.55 -19.41
C LYS A 111 19.34 0.18 -19.37
N SER A 112 18.96 -0.98 -19.89
CA SER A 112 17.56 -1.42 -19.88
C SER A 112 17.02 -1.56 -18.45
N ARG A 113 17.87 -2.03 -17.53
CA ARG A 113 17.51 -2.15 -16.11
C ARG A 113 17.33 -0.78 -15.45
N ALA A 114 18.16 0.20 -15.81
CA ALA A 114 18.04 1.57 -15.34
C ALA A 114 16.72 2.21 -15.82
N GLU A 115 16.36 2.04 -17.09
CA GLU A 115 15.09 2.51 -17.65
C GLU A 115 13.89 1.92 -16.91
N HIS A 116 13.92 0.61 -16.63
CA HIS A 116 12.91 -0.03 -15.79
C HIS A 116 12.84 0.56 -14.38
N CYS A 117 13.99 0.84 -13.76
CA CYS A 117 14.03 1.39 -12.41
C CYS A 117 13.55 2.85 -12.33
N GLN A 118 13.76 3.65 -13.37
CA GLN A 118 13.12 4.97 -13.50
C GLN A 118 11.60 4.83 -13.59
N GLN A 119 11.09 3.90 -14.40
CA GLN A 119 9.65 3.61 -14.44
C GLN A 119 9.11 3.12 -13.09
N ALA A 120 9.88 2.31 -12.36
CA ALA A 120 9.52 1.85 -11.02
C ALA A 120 9.43 3.00 -10.01
N ALA A 121 10.35 3.98 -10.08
CA ALA A 121 10.29 5.20 -9.28
C ALA A 121 9.01 6.00 -9.58
N THR A 122 8.72 6.26 -10.85
CA THR A 122 7.47 6.95 -11.27
C THR A 122 6.23 6.20 -10.81
N ALA A 123 6.21 4.88 -10.98
CA ALA A 123 5.09 4.05 -10.55
C ALA A 123 4.90 4.10 -9.02
N LEU A 124 5.97 4.04 -8.23
CA LEU A 124 5.88 4.13 -6.78
C LEU A 124 5.25 5.47 -6.36
N ALA A 125 5.74 6.59 -6.89
CA ALA A 125 5.19 7.91 -6.59
C ALA A 125 3.71 8.01 -7.00
N ALA A 126 3.35 7.58 -8.21
CA ALA A 126 1.99 7.66 -8.72
C ALA A 126 1.01 6.79 -7.93
N ARG A 127 1.37 5.54 -7.60
CA ARG A 127 0.49 4.63 -6.84
C ARG A 127 0.37 5.06 -5.38
N ALA A 128 1.45 5.56 -4.78
CA ALA A 128 1.40 6.13 -3.43
C ALA A 128 0.51 7.37 -3.41
N GLY A 129 0.65 8.27 -4.39
CA GLY A 129 -0.14 9.50 -4.51
C GLY A 129 -1.63 9.21 -4.67
N TYR A 130 -1.96 8.27 -5.57
CA TYR A 130 -3.34 7.84 -5.77
C TYR A 130 -3.97 7.30 -4.49
N LEU A 131 -3.31 6.35 -3.82
CA LEU A 131 -3.86 5.76 -2.60
C LEU A 131 -3.94 6.78 -1.45
N HIS A 132 -2.90 7.61 -1.28
CA HIS A 132 -2.87 8.66 -0.28
C HIS A 132 -4.06 9.62 -0.46
N GLY A 133 -4.32 10.09 -1.69
CA GLY A 133 -5.49 10.93 -1.97
C GLY A 133 -6.83 10.24 -1.65
N ARG A 134 -6.96 8.93 -1.90
CA ARG A 134 -8.17 8.16 -1.54
C ARG A 134 -8.35 7.99 -0.04
N ILE A 135 -7.27 7.96 0.73
CA ILE A 135 -7.28 7.91 2.20
C ILE A 135 -7.57 9.31 2.76
N ALA A 136 -6.96 10.35 2.19
CA ALA A 136 -7.20 11.74 2.55
C ALA A 136 -8.69 12.10 2.42
N GLU A 137 -9.27 11.85 1.25
CA GLU A 137 -10.70 12.11 1.00
C GLU A 137 -11.60 11.39 2.03
N PHE A 138 -11.28 10.14 2.38
CA PHE A 138 -12.01 9.40 3.41
C PHE A 138 -11.97 10.11 4.77
N PHE A 139 -10.79 10.55 5.20
CA PHE A 139 -10.65 11.25 6.48
C PHE A 139 -11.33 12.61 6.46
N GLU A 140 -11.15 13.40 5.40
CA GLU A 140 -11.71 14.74 5.30
C GLU A 140 -13.23 14.70 5.24
N LEU A 141 -13.81 13.82 4.43
CA LEU A 141 -15.26 13.69 4.30
C LEU A 141 -15.91 13.23 5.61
N LEU A 142 -15.35 12.22 6.27
CA LEU A 142 -15.90 11.72 7.54
C LEU A 142 -15.69 12.70 8.70
N ALA A 143 -14.59 13.45 8.70
CA ALA A 143 -14.35 14.49 9.69
C ALA A 143 -15.21 15.73 9.47
N ALA A 144 -15.55 16.05 8.22
CA ALA A 144 -16.46 17.15 7.87
C ALA A 144 -17.90 16.83 8.29
N ASN A 145 -18.32 15.57 8.22
CA ASN A 145 -19.67 15.12 8.62
C ASN A 145 -19.82 14.89 10.13
N ARG A 146 -19.11 15.70 10.93
CA ARG A 146 -19.28 15.73 12.40
C ARG A 146 -20.31 16.78 12.78
N GLY A 147 -21.05 16.54 13.86
CA GLY A 147 -21.96 17.53 14.44
C GLY A 147 -21.20 18.59 15.25
N SER A 148 -21.93 19.64 15.65
CA SER A 148 -21.41 20.73 16.49
C SER A 148 -21.30 20.36 17.99
N GLY A 149 -21.95 19.28 18.42
CA GLY A 149 -21.91 18.77 19.79
C GLY A 149 -21.11 17.48 19.95
N ASN A 150 -20.93 17.05 21.20
CA ASN A 150 -20.27 15.77 21.51
C ASN A 150 -21.12 14.59 21.05
N GLY A 151 -20.49 13.54 20.54
CA GLY A 151 -21.20 12.31 20.15
C GLY A 151 -21.77 12.36 18.73
N TYR A 152 -21.24 13.22 17.86
CA TYR A 152 -21.64 13.30 16.46
C TYR A 152 -20.39 13.19 15.58
N ALA A 153 -19.80 12.01 15.49
CA ALA A 153 -18.60 11.78 14.69
C ALA A 153 -18.72 10.52 13.85
N CYS A 154 -18.07 10.51 12.69
CA CYS A 154 -17.96 9.32 11.83
C CYS A 154 -16.70 8.47 12.11
N LEU A 155 -15.73 9.06 12.81
CA LEU A 155 -14.49 8.41 13.23
C LEU A 155 -14.39 8.54 14.75
N ALA A 156 -14.41 7.42 15.45
CA ALA A 156 -14.37 7.40 16.91
C ALA A 156 -12.98 7.73 17.43
N LYS A 157 -12.90 8.51 18.50
CA LYS A 157 -11.62 8.84 19.15
C LYS A 157 -11.12 7.70 20.02
N HIS A 158 -12.04 6.88 20.52
CA HIS A 158 -11.77 5.70 21.34
C HIS A 158 -12.45 4.46 20.73
N ASP A 159 -11.97 3.27 21.11
CA ASP A 159 -12.49 2.00 20.58
C ASP A 159 -13.90 1.66 21.03
N ASN A 160 -14.37 2.23 22.13
CA ASN A 160 -15.76 2.09 22.59
C ASN A 160 -16.72 3.03 21.82
N GLY A 161 -16.26 3.73 20.79
CA GLY A 161 -17.08 4.65 19.99
C GLY A 161 -17.25 6.04 20.59
N ALA A 162 -16.66 6.32 21.76
CA ALA A 162 -16.74 7.61 22.42
C ALA A 162 -16.02 8.72 21.62
N ASP A 163 -16.55 9.94 21.78
CA ASP A 163 -16.15 11.13 21.02
C ASP A 163 -15.88 12.36 21.92
N THR A 164 -15.65 12.15 23.22
CA THR A 164 -15.64 13.20 24.26
C THR A 164 -14.43 14.15 24.22
N ASP A 165 -13.41 13.88 23.41
CA ASP A 165 -12.22 14.73 23.30
C ASP A 165 -12.34 15.80 22.21
N THR A 166 -11.53 16.85 22.22
CA THR A 166 -11.58 17.96 21.22
C THR A 166 -10.99 17.62 19.84
N ALA A 167 -10.44 16.42 19.66
CA ALA A 167 -9.91 15.94 18.38
C ALA A 167 -11.03 15.77 17.32
N GLY A 168 -10.68 15.47 16.07
CA GLY A 168 -11.67 14.99 15.09
C GLY A 168 -12.20 16.01 14.07
N THR A 169 -11.67 17.23 14.05
CA THR A 169 -11.92 18.19 12.95
C THR A 169 -11.18 17.78 11.67
N VAL A 170 -11.58 18.33 10.51
CA VAL A 170 -10.84 18.14 9.25
C VAL A 170 -9.37 18.57 9.42
N ALA A 171 -9.12 19.77 9.97
CA ALA A 171 -7.77 20.29 10.21
C ALA A 171 -6.94 19.40 11.16
N PHE A 172 -7.60 18.80 12.16
CA PHE A 172 -6.96 17.83 13.03
C PHE A 172 -6.45 16.63 12.23
N TYR A 173 -7.27 16.00 11.39
CA TYR A 173 -6.83 14.83 10.62
C TYR A 173 -5.82 15.19 9.53
N GLN A 174 -5.98 16.32 8.85
CA GLN A 174 -5.01 16.83 7.87
C GLN A 174 -3.60 16.89 8.46
N THR A 175 -3.48 17.45 9.67
CA THR A 175 -2.21 17.60 10.39
C THR A 175 -1.77 16.29 11.04
N HIS A 176 -2.68 15.62 11.75
CA HIS A 176 -2.35 14.46 12.56
C HIS A 176 -2.04 13.23 11.70
N CYS A 177 -2.64 13.10 10.52
CA CYS A 177 -2.43 11.97 9.60
C CYS A 177 -1.58 12.34 8.38
N ASN A 178 -1.11 13.58 8.26
CA ASN A 178 -0.39 14.10 7.09
C ASN A 178 -1.13 13.78 5.77
N LEU A 179 -2.39 14.20 5.65
CA LEU A 179 -3.26 13.84 4.51
C LEU A 179 -2.85 14.50 3.19
N HIS A 180 -1.95 15.48 3.25
CA HIS A 180 -1.46 16.19 2.07
C HIS A 180 0.03 15.91 1.85
N PRO A 181 0.43 15.58 0.60
CA PRO A 181 1.84 15.47 0.27
C PRO A 181 2.53 16.82 0.44
N ILE A 182 3.79 16.78 0.86
CA ILE A 182 4.73 17.89 0.75
C ILE A 182 5.76 17.58 -0.33
N ASP A 183 6.55 18.58 -0.71
CA ASP A 183 7.61 18.40 -1.70
C ASP A 183 8.56 17.26 -1.30
N PRO A 184 8.77 16.28 -2.18
CA PRO A 184 9.60 15.13 -1.87
C PRO A 184 11.08 15.52 -1.77
N THR A 185 11.78 14.88 -0.84
CA THR A 185 13.24 14.97 -0.69
C THR A 185 13.87 13.61 -0.95
N ALA A 186 15.11 13.58 -1.42
CA ALA A 186 15.79 12.30 -1.69
C ALA A 186 16.23 11.64 -0.37
N ALA A 187 15.38 10.78 0.18
CA ALA A 187 15.61 10.12 1.47
C ALA A 187 15.12 8.67 1.44
N ASP A 188 15.72 7.82 2.29
CA ASP A 188 15.49 6.37 2.27
C ASP A 188 14.79 5.81 3.53
N ALA A 189 14.13 6.66 4.31
CA ALA A 189 13.48 6.24 5.55
C ALA A 189 12.43 5.13 5.30
N THR A 190 12.52 4.02 6.03
CA THR A 190 11.64 2.86 5.85
C THR A 190 10.20 3.18 6.31
N PRO A 191 9.17 2.91 5.48
CA PRO A 191 7.78 2.94 5.93
C PRO A 191 7.50 1.77 6.88
N GLU A 192 6.72 2.02 7.92
CA GLU A 192 6.26 1.01 8.88
C GLU A 192 4.91 0.40 8.46
N ALA A 193 4.06 1.19 7.80
CA ALA A 193 2.72 0.78 7.38
C ALA A 193 2.71 -0.09 6.11
N LEU A 194 3.82 -0.15 5.37
CA LEU A 194 4.00 -0.95 4.16
C LEU A 194 5.32 -1.70 4.21
N THR A 195 5.28 -3.01 3.97
CA THR A 195 6.43 -3.91 3.97
C THR A 195 6.51 -4.70 2.66
N ALA A 196 7.58 -5.49 2.49
CA ALA A 196 7.70 -6.41 1.36
C ALA A 196 6.57 -7.47 1.31
N THR A 197 5.90 -7.72 2.44
CA THR A 197 4.79 -8.68 2.56
C THR A 197 3.43 -8.01 2.68
N GLY A 198 3.29 -6.69 2.47
CA GLY A 198 1.99 -6.00 2.51
C GLY A 198 1.86 -5.01 3.67
N PHE A 199 0.63 -4.82 4.17
CA PHE A 199 0.25 -3.75 5.11
C PHE A 199 -0.06 -4.32 6.50
N PRO A 200 0.94 -4.57 7.36
CA PRO A 200 0.80 -5.45 8.53
C PRO A 200 -0.27 -5.00 9.53
N LYS A 201 -0.54 -3.70 9.64
CA LYS A 201 -1.54 -3.13 10.56
C LYS A 201 -2.94 -3.00 9.94
N LEU A 202 -3.11 -3.25 8.64
CA LEU A 202 -4.40 -3.22 7.95
C LEU A 202 -5.02 -4.63 7.90
N THR A 203 -5.64 -5.03 9.01
CA THR A 203 -6.12 -6.40 9.24
C THR A 203 -7.56 -6.65 8.75
N VAL A 204 -8.39 -5.62 8.62
CA VAL A 204 -9.76 -5.72 8.10
C VAL A 204 -9.73 -6.24 6.66
N ALA A 205 -10.22 -7.47 6.46
CA ALA A 205 -10.13 -8.17 5.18
C ALA A 205 -11.45 -8.18 4.41
N THR A 206 -12.58 -7.94 5.06
CA THR A 206 -13.93 -8.17 4.52
C THR A 206 -14.71 -6.89 4.23
N GLY A 207 -14.03 -5.74 4.19
CA GLY A 207 -14.68 -4.43 4.11
C GLY A 207 -15.14 -3.93 5.48
N LEU A 208 -15.87 -2.83 5.50
CA LEU A 208 -16.42 -2.28 6.73
C LEU A 208 -17.60 -3.15 7.19
N THR A 209 -17.51 -3.67 8.42
CA THR A 209 -18.59 -4.43 9.04
C THR A 209 -19.04 -3.82 10.35
N VAL A 210 -20.09 -4.36 10.94
CA VAL A 210 -20.52 -4.02 12.30
C VAL A 210 -19.45 -4.29 13.37
N ALA A 211 -18.42 -5.11 13.09
CA ALA A 211 -17.33 -5.37 14.03
C ALA A 211 -16.38 -4.17 14.18
N GLU A 212 -16.20 -3.37 13.13
CA GLU A 212 -15.42 -2.14 13.14
C GLU A 212 -16.21 -0.93 13.65
N GLN A 213 -17.48 -1.15 14.05
CA GLN A 213 -18.43 -0.15 14.49
C GLN A 213 -18.90 -0.45 15.93
N PRO A 214 -18.42 0.29 16.94
CA PRO A 214 -18.77 0.02 18.33
C PRO A 214 -20.27 0.12 18.57
N ALA A 215 -20.85 -0.91 19.18
CA ALA A 215 -22.26 -0.93 19.58
C ALA A 215 -22.47 -0.13 20.87
N GLY A 216 -23.62 0.56 20.99
CA GLY A 216 -24.02 1.23 22.23
C GLY A 216 -23.22 2.50 22.56
N ALA A 217 -22.47 3.03 21.59
CA ALA A 217 -21.85 4.34 21.73
C ALA A 217 -22.95 5.43 21.83
N SER A 218 -22.72 6.44 22.66
CA SER A 218 -23.53 7.69 22.63
C SER A 218 -23.43 8.43 21.30
N ASN A 219 -22.56 7.95 20.39
CA ASN A 219 -22.35 8.44 19.05
C ASN A 219 -22.94 7.45 18.03
N SER A 220 -24.19 7.69 17.63
CA SER A 220 -24.91 6.89 16.63
C SER A 220 -25.52 7.80 15.55
N HIS A 221 -24.73 8.76 15.08
CA HIS A 221 -25.22 9.84 14.23
C HIS A 221 -24.48 9.99 12.89
N CYS A 222 -23.52 9.11 12.58
CA CYS A 222 -22.81 9.20 11.31
C CYS A 222 -23.67 8.67 10.16
N MET A 223 -24.32 9.58 9.43
CA MET A 223 -25.24 9.21 8.36
C MET A 223 -24.56 8.52 7.17
N PHE A 224 -23.30 8.84 6.88
CA PHE A 224 -22.53 8.14 5.84
C PHE A 224 -22.31 6.66 6.10
N LEU A 225 -22.41 6.27 7.37
CA LEU A 225 -22.26 4.89 7.81
C LEU A 225 -23.61 4.29 8.20
N SER A 226 -24.71 4.89 7.71
CA SER A 226 -26.03 4.36 7.98
C SER A 226 -26.23 2.99 7.31
N THR A 227 -26.72 1.99 8.04
CA THR A 227 -27.22 0.73 7.48
C THR A 227 -28.73 0.77 7.17
N THR A 228 -29.43 1.85 7.52
CA THR A 228 -30.86 2.02 7.29
C THR A 228 -31.11 2.55 5.87
N GLY A 229 -32.02 1.91 5.12
CA GLY A 229 -32.32 2.33 3.74
C GLY A 229 -32.88 3.75 3.62
N SER A 230 -33.81 4.14 4.50
CA SER A 230 -34.44 5.47 4.49
C SER A 230 -33.48 6.64 4.77
N GLU A 231 -32.24 6.32 5.10
CA GLU A 231 -31.19 7.27 5.48
C GLU A 231 -30.08 7.37 4.42
N LYS A 232 -30.19 6.58 3.35
CA LYS A 232 -29.31 6.60 2.19
C LYS A 232 -29.91 7.49 1.10
N ASN A 233 -29.09 7.84 0.11
CA ASN A 233 -29.44 8.80 -0.95
C ASN A 233 -30.71 8.43 -1.76
N SER A 234 -30.98 7.13 -1.95
CA SER A 234 -32.15 6.63 -2.67
C SER A 234 -33.38 6.40 -1.79
N ASN A 235 -33.30 6.73 -0.49
CA ASN A 235 -34.25 6.29 0.56
C ASN A 235 -34.45 4.75 0.60
N THR A 236 -33.54 4.00 -0.02
CA THR A 236 -33.52 2.54 -0.12
C THR A 236 -32.08 2.05 -0.03
N GLN A 237 -31.73 0.93 -0.66
CA GLN A 237 -30.37 0.37 -0.60
C GLN A 237 -29.44 1.06 -1.62
N ASN A 238 -28.14 1.00 -1.35
CA ASN A 238 -27.15 1.34 -2.37
C ASN A 238 -27.11 0.21 -3.40
N ALA A 239 -27.08 0.55 -4.69
CA ALA A 239 -26.96 -0.44 -5.76
C ALA A 239 -25.58 -1.13 -5.76
N GLU A 240 -24.56 -0.44 -5.26
CA GLU A 240 -23.18 -0.93 -5.14
C GLU A 240 -22.62 -0.61 -3.75
N ALA A 241 -21.59 -1.35 -3.36
CA ALA A 241 -20.89 -1.09 -2.11
C ALA A 241 -20.06 0.21 -2.22
N LEU A 242 -20.12 1.08 -1.21
CA LEU A 242 -19.39 2.34 -1.18
C LEU A 242 -17.89 2.08 -0.91
N PRO A 243 -16.95 2.49 -1.79
CA PRO A 243 -15.55 2.08 -1.70
C PRO A 243 -14.67 3.08 -0.90
N TRP A 244 -14.89 3.16 0.42
CA TRP A 244 -14.13 4.04 1.32
C TRP A 244 -12.64 3.68 1.39
N ALA A 245 -11.79 4.70 1.56
CA ALA A 245 -10.34 4.57 1.71
C ALA A 245 -9.72 3.65 0.64
N GLY A 246 -9.97 3.92 -0.64
CA GLY A 246 -9.47 3.09 -1.74
C GLY A 246 -10.03 1.65 -1.74
N GLY A 247 -11.21 1.46 -1.16
CA GLY A 247 -11.92 0.18 -1.08
C GLY A 247 -11.62 -0.66 0.17
N TYR A 248 -10.69 -0.25 1.04
CA TYR A 248 -10.37 -0.99 2.27
C TYR A 248 -11.61 -1.15 3.18
N PHE A 249 -12.35 -0.06 3.35
CA PHE A 249 -13.61 -0.02 4.07
C PHE A 249 -14.81 -0.04 3.12
N SER A 250 -14.80 -0.92 2.11
CA SER A 250 -16.00 -1.05 1.29
C SER A 250 -17.19 -1.46 2.16
N ALA A 251 -18.30 -0.74 2.02
CA ALA A 251 -19.50 -0.93 2.82
C ALA A 251 -20.68 -1.26 1.90
N ASN A 252 -21.24 -2.46 2.03
CA ASN A 252 -22.54 -2.79 1.43
C ASN A 252 -23.67 -2.21 2.29
N THR A 253 -24.93 -2.40 1.89
CA THR A 253 -26.06 -1.73 2.53
C THR A 253 -26.15 -2.00 4.04
N ASP A 254 -25.95 -3.24 4.46
CA ASP A 254 -26.14 -3.73 5.83
C ASP A 254 -24.83 -3.84 6.63
N HIS A 255 -23.69 -3.43 6.04
CA HIS A 255 -22.35 -3.63 6.61
C HIS A 255 -22.09 -5.11 6.95
N SER A 256 -22.58 -6.03 6.11
CA SER A 256 -22.23 -7.44 6.21
C SER A 256 -20.84 -7.70 5.60
N ALA A 257 -20.18 -8.74 6.11
CA ALA A 257 -18.86 -9.13 5.62
C ALA A 257 -18.90 -9.47 4.13
N GLN A 258 -18.03 -8.82 3.35
CA GLN A 258 -17.83 -9.13 1.93
C GLN A 258 -16.74 -10.20 1.76
N ALA A 259 -16.55 -10.66 0.51
CA ALA A 259 -15.44 -11.57 0.17
C ALA A 259 -14.10 -11.05 0.71
N ALA A 260 -13.36 -11.92 1.39
CA ALA A 260 -12.11 -11.57 2.05
C ALA A 260 -11.02 -11.23 1.04
N GLN A 261 -10.40 -10.05 1.19
CA GLN A 261 -9.25 -9.60 0.42
C GLN A 261 -8.20 -9.05 1.38
N ALA A 262 -7.57 -9.96 2.14
CA ALA A 262 -6.54 -9.62 3.11
C ALA A 262 -5.32 -8.95 2.43
N ILE A 263 -4.88 -7.81 2.97
CA ILE A 263 -3.70 -7.07 2.49
C ILE A 263 -2.58 -6.98 3.54
N HIS A 264 -2.79 -7.52 4.75
CA HIS A 264 -1.77 -7.58 5.80
C HIS A 264 -0.64 -8.56 5.47
N SER A 265 -0.91 -9.54 4.59
CA SER A 265 0.06 -10.51 4.09
C SER A 265 -0.22 -10.80 2.61
N LEU A 266 0.48 -10.10 1.72
CA LEU A 266 0.44 -10.22 0.27
C LEU A 266 1.58 -11.10 -0.26
N THR A 267 1.29 -11.81 -1.34
CA THR A 267 2.20 -12.71 -2.04
C THR A 267 2.26 -12.37 -3.53
N ASP A 268 3.20 -12.97 -4.26
CA ASP A 268 3.34 -12.72 -5.70
C ASP A 268 2.10 -13.14 -6.51
N ALA A 269 1.29 -14.06 -6.00
CA ALA A 269 0.00 -14.44 -6.59
C ALA A 269 -1.03 -13.29 -6.56
N ASP A 270 -0.84 -12.29 -5.70
CA ASP A 270 -1.73 -11.14 -5.58
C ASP A 270 -1.40 -10.02 -6.57
N LYS A 271 -0.25 -10.06 -7.26
CA LYS A 271 0.18 -9.03 -8.22
C LYS A 271 -0.79 -8.76 -9.39
N PRO A 272 -1.56 -9.74 -9.92
CA PRO A 272 -2.55 -9.47 -10.95
C PRO A 272 -3.64 -8.52 -10.44
N GLN A 273 -4.02 -7.53 -11.24
CA GLN A 273 -5.02 -6.53 -10.85
C GLN A 273 -6.40 -7.12 -10.56
N SER A 274 -6.69 -8.31 -11.10
CA SER A 274 -7.92 -9.07 -10.86
C SER A 274 -7.94 -9.82 -9.52
N ALA A 275 -6.80 -10.06 -8.88
CA ALA A 275 -6.72 -10.93 -7.70
C ALA A 275 -7.47 -10.35 -6.48
N LYS A 276 -7.40 -9.03 -6.28
CA LYS A 276 -8.08 -8.31 -5.19
C LYS A 276 -8.67 -7.00 -5.69
N THR A 277 -9.76 -7.10 -6.44
CA THR A 277 -10.39 -5.98 -7.15
C THR A 277 -10.80 -4.82 -6.25
N ARG A 278 -11.37 -5.09 -5.06
CA ARG A 278 -11.83 -4.08 -4.13
C ARG A 278 -10.67 -3.25 -3.59
N VAL A 279 -9.59 -3.91 -3.19
CA VAL A 279 -8.39 -3.26 -2.62
C VAL A 279 -7.26 -3.13 -3.64
N ARG A 280 -7.58 -3.07 -4.93
CA ARG A 280 -6.61 -2.98 -6.03
C ARG A 280 -5.58 -1.85 -5.83
N PRO A 281 -5.94 -0.63 -5.38
CA PRO A 281 -4.95 0.43 -5.14
C PRO A 281 -3.85 0.02 -4.15
N TYR A 282 -4.19 -0.75 -3.11
CA TYR A 282 -3.24 -1.26 -2.13
C TYR A 282 -2.27 -2.27 -2.75
N VAL A 283 -2.81 -3.21 -3.53
CA VAL A 283 -2.00 -4.22 -4.25
C VAL A 283 -1.06 -3.58 -5.26
N GLU A 284 -1.55 -2.59 -6.02
CA GLU A 284 -0.72 -1.87 -6.99
C GLU A 284 0.40 -1.06 -6.32
N LEU A 285 0.12 -0.43 -5.18
CA LEU A 285 1.15 0.24 -4.38
C LEU A 285 2.19 -0.76 -3.85
N TRP A 286 1.75 -1.87 -3.25
CA TRP A 286 2.65 -2.91 -2.75
C TRP A 286 3.55 -3.47 -3.85
N LYS A 287 2.98 -3.73 -5.04
CA LYS A 287 3.74 -4.16 -6.22
C LYS A 287 4.79 -3.12 -6.63
N ALA A 288 4.42 -1.84 -6.69
CA ALA A 288 5.35 -0.77 -7.01
C ALA A 288 6.47 -0.66 -5.97
N TYR A 289 6.15 -0.83 -4.68
CA TYR A 289 7.13 -0.86 -3.61
C TYR A 289 8.11 -2.04 -3.71
N LYS A 290 7.63 -3.24 -4.05
CA LYS A 290 8.52 -4.38 -4.34
C LYS A 290 9.47 -4.13 -5.51
N ASN A 291 8.98 -3.52 -6.58
CA ASN A 291 9.83 -3.16 -7.72
C ASN A 291 10.89 -2.13 -7.31
N TYR A 292 10.51 -1.14 -6.51
CA TYR A 292 11.44 -0.19 -5.91
C TYR A 292 12.52 -0.92 -5.07
N LEU A 293 12.15 -1.84 -4.17
CA LEU A 293 13.11 -2.58 -3.35
C LEU A 293 14.14 -3.34 -4.21
N SER A 294 13.68 -3.99 -5.28
CA SER A 294 14.55 -4.68 -6.23
C SER A 294 15.50 -3.73 -6.96
N CYS A 295 15.01 -2.57 -7.38
CA CYS A 295 15.81 -1.54 -8.04
C CYS A 295 16.81 -0.86 -7.10
N ASN A 296 16.40 -0.56 -5.86
CA ASN A 296 17.24 0.05 -4.85
C ASN A 296 18.40 -0.87 -4.44
N ALA A 297 18.20 -2.18 -4.43
CA ALA A 297 19.27 -3.14 -4.19
C ALA A 297 20.38 -3.07 -5.27
N GLU A 298 20.05 -2.68 -6.50
CA GLU A 298 20.99 -2.58 -7.61
C GLU A 298 21.61 -1.20 -7.76
N PHE A 299 20.80 -0.14 -7.71
CA PHE A 299 21.23 1.23 -8.01
C PHE A 299 21.38 2.11 -6.77
N GLY A 300 20.94 1.66 -5.58
CA GLY A 300 21.06 2.42 -4.34
C GLY A 300 22.51 2.63 -3.87
N LYS A 301 23.48 2.06 -4.59
CA LYS A 301 24.91 2.29 -4.44
C LYS A 301 25.44 2.99 -5.69
N LEU A 302 26.40 3.89 -5.50
CA LEU A 302 27.10 4.52 -6.62
C LEU A 302 27.90 3.48 -7.40
N TYR A 303 28.15 3.78 -8.67
CA TYR A 303 29.03 2.98 -9.49
C TYR A 303 30.46 2.98 -8.91
N GLU A 304 31.02 1.79 -8.76
CA GLU A 304 32.40 1.58 -8.38
C GLU A 304 33.18 1.04 -9.60
N PRO A 305 34.28 1.67 -10.00
CA PRO A 305 35.12 1.15 -11.08
C PRO A 305 35.61 -0.27 -10.77
N PRO A 306 35.74 -1.16 -11.77
CA PRO A 306 36.16 -2.52 -11.55
C PRO A 306 37.58 -2.56 -10.99
N ALA A 307 37.82 -3.45 -10.02
CA ALA A 307 39.15 -3.68 -9.47
C ALA A 307 40.12 -4.18 -10.57
N ALA A 308 41.42 -3.95 -10.37
CA ALA A 308 42.46 -4.30 -11.35
C ALA A 308 42.44 -5.79 -11.77
N GLY A 309 42.17 -6.70 -10.82
CA GLY A 309 42.05 -8.14 -11.12
C GLY A 309 40.87 -8.46 -12.05
N THR A 310 39.75 -7.76 -11.90
CA THR A 310 38.56 -7.89 -12.76
C THR A 310 38.84 -7.36 -14.16
N LEU A 311 39.55 -6.22 -14.27
CA LEU A 311 39.96 -5.65 -15.55
C LEU A 311 40.89 -6.59 -16.33
N ALA A 312 41.86 -7.22 -15.65
CA ALA A 312 42.78 -8.17 -16.28
C ALA A 312 42.07 -9.42 -16.82
N ALA A 313 40.99 -9.86 -16.17
CA ALA A 313 40.21 -11.00 -16.60
C ALA A 313 39.27 -10.68 -17.78
N SER A 314 38.80 -9.44 -17.90
CA SER A 314 37.76 -9.01 -18.86
C SER A 314 38.11 -9.27 -20.34
N SER A 315 37.18 -9.89 -21.06
CA SER A 315 37.24 -10.08 -22.51
C SER A 315 37.07 -8.77 -23.29
N THR A 316 36.27 -7.84 -22.77
CA THR A 316 36.09 -6.49 -23.29
C THR A 316 37.41 -5.72 -23.24
N VAL A 317 38.10 -5.76 -22.10
CA VAL A 317 39.44 -5.17 -21.93
C VAL A 317 40.45 -5.78 -22.90
N LYS A 318 40.55 -7.11 -22.97
CA LYS A 318 41.46 -7.82 -23.89
C LYS A 318 41.21 -7.43 -25.35
N THR A 319 39.95 -7.30 -25.75
CA THR A 319 39.56 -6.90 -27.11
C THR A 319 39.95 -5.45 -27.40
N ALA A 320 39.72 -4.55 -26.44
CA ALA A 320 40.10 -3.14 -26.56
C ALA A 320 41.61 -2.98 -26.74
N ILE A 321 42.42 -3.61 -25.88
CA ILE A 321 43.89 -3.58 -25.96
C ILE A 321 44.37 -4.10 -27.33
N LYS A 322 43.82 -5.24 -27.79
CA LYS A 322 44.20 -5.82 -29.08
C LYS A 322 43.96 -4.87 -30.25
N LYS A 323 42.88 -4.07 -30.21
CA LYS A 323 42.58 -3.06 -31.24
C LYS A 323 43.52 -1.85 -31.16
N SER A 324 43.99 -1.49 -29.97
CA SER A 324 44.88 -0.34 -29.74
C SER A 324 46.37 -0.61 -30.04
N VAL A 325 46.80 -1.87 -30.11
CA VAL A 325 48.20 -2.23 -30.45
C VAL A 325 48.35 -2.45 -31.98
N PRO A 326 49.21 -1.67 -32.67
CA PRO A 326 49.46 -1.82 -34.11
C PRO A 326 49.96 -3.23 -34.48
N LYS A 327 49.54 -3.75 -35.64
CA LYS A 327 49.83 -5.12 -36.10
C LYS A 327 51.33 -5.48 -36.13
N HIS A 328 52.23 -4.52 -36.28
CA HIS A 328 53.69 -4.75 -36.34
C HIS A 328 54.39 -5.04 -35.00
N LYS A 329 53.70 -4.96 -33.85
CA LYS A 329 54.26 -5.31 -32.53
C LYS A 329 53.65 -6.57 -31.91
N ARG A 330 52.95 -7.40 -32.70
CA ARG A 330 52.25 -8.61 -32.21
C ARG A 330 53.09 -9.89 -32.19
N SER A 331 54.38 -9.79 -32.51
CA SER A 331 55.32 -10.91 -32.54
C SER A 331 56.59 -10.58 -31.77
N ILE A 332 56.51 -10.55 -30.45
CA ILE A 332 57.59 -10.93 -29.51
C ILE A 332 56.90 -11.54 -28.29
#